data_AF-A0A815FN96-F1
#
_entry.id   AF-A0A815FN96-F1
#
_cell.length_a   1.000
_cell.length_b   1.000
_cell.length_c   1.000
_cell.angle_alpha   90.00
_cell.angle_beta   90.00
_cell.angle_gamma   90.00
#
_symmetry.space_group_name_H-M   'P 1'
#
loop_
_entity.id
_entity.type
_entity.pdbx_description
1 polymer ?
#
loop_
_entity_poly.entity_id
_entity_poly.type
_entity_poly.pdbx_seq_one_letter_code
_entity_poly.pdbx_strand_id
1 'polypeptide(L)'
;MSDKHQTQKETMSKKEEERLKLERERLELKRELIERLTCGVTKQNVIENNICLGYPLLIKRDSYGRLWPELILELISYDAYVAEIQKSGGQKLDFYEHSRFRSVTGKDYNHWLPLYINPKHFLQGRIIIQNGISVIYNGTAKGSKKYDFAPHMALSVLTTLMNKSAVRLFNGEMFESKQAIEAYCHLLRLLMHFIDIYPELEHKINRSVAAFITGLPGRNKKVVPDMGEFLIQIALSTKYNFNDVKRYVYEECFARQIYWIQRDNAIQNLRLDRLYGFPPAAIVEKFQQRLKVIKSIDRYSVLIQAIRLNATIKSPEDMVCLIKRSVDVSNQQGYTSILSIEEQQRRRSNEGRWDVRR
;
A
#
# COMPACT_ATOMS: atom_id res chain seq x y z
N MET A 1 -1.68 -16.36 -66.43
CA MET A 1 -2.77 -15.66 -65.70
C MET A 1 -3.39 -16.49 -64.58
N SER A 2 -3.17 -17.82 -64.52
CA SER A 2 -3.74 -18.70 -63.48
C SER A 2 -3.15 -18.50 -62.07
N ASP A 3 -1.82 -18.32 -61.95
CA ASP A 3 -1.18 -18.23 -60.62
C ASP A 3 -1.55 -16.97 -59.83
N LYS A 4 -1.72 -15.82 -60.50
CA LYS A 4 -2.09 -14.56 -59.82
C LYS A 4 -3.47 -14.62 -59.17
N HIS A 5 -4.41 -15.39 -59.72
CA HIS A 5 -5.75 -15.57 -59.13
C HIS A 5 -5.74 -16.55 -57.96
N GLN A 6 -4.90 -17.58 -58.00
CA GLN A 6 -4.80 -18.56 -56.92
C GLN A 6 -4.14 -17.95 -55.68
N THR A 7 -3.07 -17.16 -55.87
CA THR A 7 -2.42 -16.42 -54.76
C THR A 7 -3.34 -15.37 -54.14
N GLN A 8 -4.18 -14.67 -54.94
CA GLN A 8 -5.16 -13.71 -54.40
C GLN A 8 -6.26 -14.38 -53.55
N LYS A 9 -6.72 -15.57 -53.95
CA LYS A 9 -7.77 -16.32 -53.22
C LYS A 9 -7.26 -16.85 -51.88
N GLU A 10 -6.04 -17.38 -51.86
CA GLU A 10 -5.37 -17.84 -50.62
C GLU A 10 -5.06 -16.68 -49.66
N THR A 11 -4.72 -15.50 -50.20
CA THR A 11 -4.44 -14.30 -49.38
C THR A 11 -5.72 -13.73 -48.78
N MET A 12 -6.87 -13.80 -49.47
CA MET A 12 -8.16 -13.40 -48.89
C MET A 12 -8.65 -14.38 -47.81
N SER A 13 -8.48 -15.70 -48.03
CA SER A 13 -8.84 -16.73 -47.05
C SER A 13 -8.07 -16.57 -45.73
N LYS A 14 -6.76 -16.32 -45.80
CA LYS A 14 -5.93 -16.08 -44.61
C LYS A 14 -6.31 -14.81 -43.84
N LYS A 15 -6.66 -13.73 -44.54
CA LYS A 15 -7.12 -12.48 -43.92
C LYS A 15 -8.47 -12.64 -43.22
N GLU A 16 -9.35 -13.48 -43.76
CA GLU A 16 -10.65 -13.77 -43.17
C GLU A 16 -10.53 -14.64 -41.92
N GLU A 17 -9.65 -15.65 -41.94
CA GLU A 17 -9.30 -16.44 -40.76
C GLU A 17 -8.67 -15.59 -39.64
N GLU A 18 -7.75 -14.69 -39.98
CA GLU A 18 -7.13 -13.78 -39.01
C GLU A 18 -8.16 -12.82 -38.39
N ARG A 19 -9.10 -12.31 -39.19
CA ARG A 19 -10.20 -11.47 -38.72
C ARG A 19 -11.13 -12.22 -37.75
N LEU A 20 -11.50 -13.46 -38.08
CA LEU A 20 -12.34 -14.30 -37.21
C LEU A 20 -11.64 -14.65 -35.90
N LYS A 21 -10.32 -14.91 -35.96
CA LYS A 21 -9.50 -15.14 -34.76
C LYS A 21 -9.51 -13.91 -33.85
N LEU A 22 -9.25 -12.73 -34.40
CA LEU A 22 -9.23 -11.47 -33.65
C LEU A 22 -10.61 -11.14 -33.04
N GLU A 23 -11.69 -11.46 -33.76
CA GLU A 23 -13.05 -11.28 -33.25
C GLU A 23 -13.36 -12.21 -32.07
N ARG A 24 -12.92 -13.48 -32.12
CA ARG A 24 -13.03 -14.42 -31.00
C ARG A 24 -12.25 -13.95 -29.78
N GLU A 25 -10.99 -13.55 -29.95
CA GLU A 25 -10.16 -13.02 -28.87
C GLU A 25 -10.80 -11.78 -28.23
N ARG A 26 -11.37 -10.89 -29.04
CA ARG A 26 -12.09 -9.71 -28.54
C ARG A 26 -13.35 -10.07 -27.74
N LEU A 27 -14.10 -11.08 -28.16
CA LEU A 27 -15.29 -11.56 -27.45
C LEU A 27 -14.92 -12.21 -26.12
N GLU A 28 -13.86 -13.01 -26.09
CA GLU A 28 -13.34 -13.65 -24.88
C GLU A 28 -12.86 -12.60 -23.87
N LEU A 29 -12.06 -11.63 -24.30
CA LEU A 29 -11.62 -10.52 -23.47
C LEU A 29 -12.80 -9.70 -22.93
N LYS A 30 -13.82 -9.45 -23.77
CA LYS A 30 -15.03 -8.74 -23.33
C LYS A 30 -15.76 -9.51 -22.22
N ARG A 31 -15.87 -10.83 -22.33
CA ARG A 31 -16.49 -11.68 -21.30
C ARG A 31 -15.71 -11.63 -19.98
N GLU A 32 -14.38 -11.78 -20.04
CA GLU A 32 -13.53 -11.70 -18.84
C GLU A 32 -13.68 -10.32 -18.15
N LEU A 33 -13.70 -9.24 -18.94
CA LEU A 33 -13.86 -7.90 -18.40
C LEU A 33 -15.25 -7.67 -17.78
N ILE A 34 -16.31 -8.22 -18.36
CA ILE A 34 -17.66 -8.14 -17.77
C ILE A 34 -17.65 -8.83 -16.40
N GLU A 35 -17.13 -10.06 -16.31
CA GLU A 35 -17.07 -10.81 -15.05
C GLU A 35 -16.29 -10.04 -13.97
N ARG A 36 -15.14 -9.46 -14.33
CA ARG A 36 -14.26 -8.75 -13.40
C ARG A 36 -14.71 -7.35 -13.04
N LEU A 37 -15.48 -6.67 -13.91
CA LEU A 37 -15.95 -5.30 -13.74
C LEU A 37 -17.47 -5.26 -13.58
N THR A 38 -17.99 -6.16 -12.75
CA THR A 38 -19.40 -6.24 -12.36
C THR A 38 -19.58 -5.84 -10.89
N CYS A 39 -20.67 -5.11 -10.60
CA CYS A 39 -21.08 -4.82 -9.24
C CYS A 39 -21.59 -6.09 -8.55
N GLY A 40 -21.02 -6.42 -7.37
CA GLY A 40 -21.43 -7.55 -6.55
C GLY A 40 -22.90 -7.50 -6.13
N VAL A 41 -23.47 -6.30 -5.97
CA VAL A 41 -24.85 -6.06 -5.52
C VAL A 41 -25.83 -6.02 -6.69
N THR A 42 -25.67 -5.07 -7.62
CA THR A 42 -26.65 -4.84 -8.71
C THR A 42 -26.47 -5.75 -9.91
N LYS A 43 -25.34 -6.47 -9.98
CA LYS A 43 -24.92 -7.30 -11.13
C LYS A 43 -24.75 -6.54 -12.45
N GLN A 44 -24.78 -5.20 -12.41
CA GLN A 44 -24.47 -4.34 -13.55
C GLN A 44 -22.95 -4.24 -13.78
N ASN A 45 -22.53 -4.01 -15.02
CA ASN A 45 -21.13 -3.90 -15.40
C ASN A 45 -20.80 -2.58 -16.11
N VAL A 46 -19.52 -2.18 -16.06
CA VAL A 46 -19.05 -0.90 -16.63
C VAL A 46 -19.15 -0.85 -18.16
N ILE A 47 -19.10 -2.01 -18.82
CA ILE A 47 -19.10 -2.09 -20.29
C ILE A 47 -20.49 -1.80 -20.85
N GLU A 48 -21.54 -2.31 -20.20
CA GLU A 48 -22.91 -2.28 -20.72
C GLU A 48 -23.78 -1.23 -20.04
N ASN A 49 -23.53 -0.91 -18.77
CA ASN A 49 -24.44 -0.10 -17.96
C ASN A 49 -23.92 1.30 -17.63
N ASN A 50 -22.69 1.65 -18.04
CA ASN A 50 -22.08 2.97 -17.79
C ASN A 50 -22.15 3.39 -16.30
N ILE A 51 -21.87 2.45 -15.40
CA ILE A 51 -21.91 2.64 -13.95
C ILE A 51 -20.56 3.10 -13.39
N CYS A 52 -20.59 3.75 -12.21
CA CYS A 52 -19.37 4.07 -11.48
C CYS A 52 -19.05 2.97 -10.45
N LEU A 53 -18.03 2.13 -10.71
CA LEU A 53 -17.53 1.12 -9.76
C LEU A 53 -16.44 1.64 -8.83
N GLY A 54 -16.41 1.05 -7.63
CA GLY A 54 -15.50 1.38 -6.54
C GLY A 54 -15.37 0.25 -5.54
N TYR A 55 -14.40 0.36 -4.64
CA TYR A 55 -14.26 -0.54 -3.51
C TYR A 55 -14.94 0.03 -2.25
N PRO A 56 -15.70 -0.79 -1.51
CA PRO A 56 -16.05 -0.50 -0.14
C PRO A 56 -14.80 -0.46 0.74
N LEU A 57 -14.79 0.48 1.68
CA LEU A 57 -13.71 0.70 2.63
C LEU A 57 -14.26 0.67 4.05
N LEU A 58 -13.58 -0.04 4.94
CA LEU A 58 -13.75 0.10 6.37
C LEU A 58 -12.66 1.01 6.92
N ILE A 59 -13.02 2.23 7.27
CA ILE A 59 -12.09 3.25 7.72
C ILE A 59 -12.21 3.42 9.23
N LYS A 60 -11.09 3.20 9.92
CA LYS A 60 -10.96 3.48 11.35
C LYS A 60 -9.87 4.53 11.53
N ARG A 61 -9.91 5.27 12.64
CA ARG A 61 -8.78 6.07 13.11
C ARG A 61 -8.22 5.47 14.38
N ASP A 62 -6.89 5.47 14.49
CA ASP A 62 -6.25 5.12 15.75
C ASP A 62 -6.42 6.23 16.79
N SER A 63 -5.97 5.99 18.02
CA SER A 63 -6.00 6.98 19.11
C SER A 63 -5.16 8.24 18.84
N TYR A 64 -4.36 8.24 17.78
CA TYR A 64 -3.55 9.35 17.29
C TYR A 64 -4.16 10.03 16.05
N GLY A 65 -5.37 9.65 15.67
CA GLY A 65 -6.10 10.19 14.52
C GLY A 65 -5.59 9.69 13.17
N ARG A 66 -4.67 8.70 13.14
CA ARG A 66 -4.13 8.16 11.88
C ARG A 66 -5.13 7.23 11.23
N LEU A 67 -5.13 7.24 9.91
CA LEU A 67 -6.01 6.42 9.11
C LEU A 67 -5.60 4.95 9.16
N TRP A 68 -6.57 4.10 9.44
CA TRP A 68 -6.49 2.65 9.34
C TRP A 68 -7.59 2.14 8.41
N PRO A 69 -7.40 2.27 7.08
CA PRO A 69 -8.36 1.79 6.12
C PRO A 69 -8.17 0.29 5.85
N GLU A 70 -9.29 -0.39 5.69
CA GLU A 70 -9.39 -1.77 5.23
C GLU A 70 -10.19 -1.82 3.93
N LEU A 71 -9.57 -2.41 2.91
CA LEU A 71 -10.17 -2.60 1.59
C LEU A 71 -11.01 -3.88 1.57
N ILE A 72 -12.26 -3.77 1.15
CA ILE A 72 -13.13 -4.93 0.91
C ILE A 72 -12.97 -5.33 -0.55
N LEU A 73 -12.51 -6.57 -0.80
CA LEU A 73 -12.19 -7.10 -2.14
C LEU A 73 -13.46 -7.49 -2.93
N GLU A 74 -14.36 -6.52 -3.08
CA GLU A 74 -15.63 -6.65 -3.79
C GLU A 74 -15.91 -5.31 -4.51
N LEU A 75 -16.28 -5.34 -5.78
CA LEU A 75 -16.68 -4.13 -6.49
C LEU A 75 -18.15 -3.82 -6.24
N ILE A 76 -18.46 -2.60 -5.82
CA ILE A 76 -19.84 -2.11 -5.70
C ILE A 76 -20.01 -0.84 -6.53
N SER A 77 -21.20 -0.65 -7.10
CA SER A 77 -21.54 0.58 -7.83
C SER A 77 -21.85 1.71 -6.87
N TYR A 78 -21.68 2.94 -7.33
CA TYR A 78 -22.07 4.12 -6.57
C TYR A 78 -23.55 4.10 -6.19
N ASP A 79 -24.42 3.69 -7.11
CA ASP A 79 -25.86 3.62 -6.85
C ASP A 79 -26.19 2.61 -5.75
N ALA A 80 -25.51 1.46 -5.72
CA ALA A 80 -25.66 0.49 -4.64
C ALA A 80 -25.22 1.06 -3.29
N TYR A 81 -24.10 1.78 -3.28
CA TYR A 81 -23.59 2.45 -2.08
C TYR A 81 -24.56 3.52 -1.56
N VAL A 82 -25.07 4.39 -2.45
CA VAL A 82 -26.02 5.45 -2.10
C VAL A 82 -27.34 4.88 -1.61
N ALA A 83 -27.86 3.81 -2.24
CA ALA A 83 -29.07 3.14 -1.78
C ALA A 83 -28.92 2.61 -0.35
N GLU A 84 -27.73 2.10 0.02
CA GLU A 84 -27.47 1.59 1.36
C GLU A 84 -27.38 2.69 2.41
N ILE A 85 -26.84 3.86 2.04
CA ILE A 85 -26.87 5.06 2.88
C ILE A 85 -28.31 5.52 3.11
N GLN A 86 -29.12 5.58 2.06
CA GLN A 86 -30.51 6.06 2.14
C GLN A 86 -31.36 5.17 3.06
N LYS A 87 -31.20 3.84 2.98
CA LYS A 87 -31.85 2.90 3.91
C LYS A 87 -31.44 3.12 5.36
N SER A 88 -30.20 3.53 5.60
CA SER A 88 -29.61 3.66 6.93
C SER A 88 -29.90 4.99 7.64
N GLY A 89 -30.54 5.94 6.96
CA GLY A 89 -30.80 7.31 7.44
C GLY A 89 -29.66 8.28 7.12
N GLY A 90 -29.92 9.29 6.28
CA GLY A 90 -28.91 10.19 5.69
C GLY A 90 -28.08 11.03 6.67
N GLN A 91 -28.48 11.14 7.94
CA GLN A 91 -27.73 11.85 8.99
C GLN A 91 -26.41 11.16 9.39
N LYS A 92 -26.16 9.94 8.90
CA LYS A 92 -24.94 9.17 9.23
C LYS A 92 -23.69 9.52 8.38
N LEU A 93 -23.80 10.48 7.47
CA LEU A 93 -22.70 10.86 6.56
C LEU A 93 -21.75 11.92 7.09
N ASP A 94 -22.16 12.73 8.08
CA ASP A 94 -21.29 13.80 8.62
C ASP A 94 -19.99 13.23 9.20
N PHE A 95 -20.06 12.00 9.71
CA PHE A 95 -18.96 11.22 10.26
C PHE A 95 -19.10 9.75 9.85
N TYR A 96 -18.36 9.33 8.83
CA TYR A 96 -18.36 7.94 8.35
C TYR A 96 -18.00 6.93 9.44
N GLU A 97 -17.30 7.34 10.50
CA GLU A 97 -16.89 6.46 11.61
C GLU A 97 -18.07 5.85 12.37
N HIS A 98 -19.23 6.50 12.36
CA HIS A 98 -20.47 6.02 13.00
C HIS A 98 -21.39 5.24 12.05
N SER A 99 -21.04 5.18 10.77
CA SER A 99 -21.75 4.37 9.78
C SER A 99 -21.19 2.96 9.74
N ARG A 100 -22.05 1.95 9.60
CA ARG A 100 -21.67 0.58 9.25
C ARG A 100 -22.68 0.03 8.25
N PHE A 101 -22.17 -0.43 7.13
CA PHE A 101 -22.89 -1.11 6.06
C PHE A 101 -22.29 -2.50 5.89
N ARG A 102 -23.07 -3.44 5.36
CA ARG A 102 -22.62 -4.82 5.13
C ARG A 102 -22.46 -5.08 3.63
N SER A 103 -21.30 -5.60 3.24
CA SER A 103 -21.02 -6.03 1.86
C SER A 103 -21.70 -7.37 1.53
N VAL A 104 -21.72 -7.78 0.26
CA VAL A 104 -22.29 -9.07 -0.16
C VAL A 104 -21.51 -10.23 0.47
N THR A 105 -20.20 -10.05 0.66
CA THR A 105 -19.33 -11.01 1.36
C THR A 105 -19.48 -10.99 2.89
N GLY A 106 -20.41 -10.20 3.43
CA GLY A 106 -20.69 -10.12 4.87
C GLY A 106 -19.70 -9.27 5.67
N LYS A 107 -18.71 -8.65 5.01
CA LYS A 107 -17.75 -7.74 5.67
C LYS A 107 -18.35 -6.36 5.86
N ASP A 108 -18.05 -5.74 7.00
CA ASP A 108 -18.46 -4.38 7.29
C ASP A 108 -17.61 -3.37 6.52
N TYR A 109 -18.26 -2.30 6.07
CA TYR A 109 -17.62 -1.12 5.50
C TYR A 109 -18.37 0.14 5.93
N ASN A 110 -17.75 1.30 5.83
CA ASN A 110 -18.36 2.57 6.22
C ASN A 110 -18.14 3.70 5.22
N HIS A 111 -17.34 3.43 4.19
CA HIS A 111 -17.06 4.37 3.12
C HIS A 111 -16.91 3.63 1.79
N TRP A 112 -16.87 4.36 0.69
CA TRP A 112 -16.68 3.81 -0.64
C TRP A 112 -15.82 4.74 -1.49
N LEU A 113 -14.92 4.16 -2.28
CA LEU A 113 -14.02 4.91 -3.14
C LEU A 113 -14.08 4.40 -4.58
N PRO A 114 -14.46 5.26 -5.56
CA PRO A 114 -14.42 4.89 -6.97
C PRO A 114 -13.00 4.62 -7.48
N LEU A 115 -12.90 3.79 -8.52
CA LEU A 115 -11.63 3.41 -9.15
C LEU A 115 -11.30 4.25 -10.39
N TYR A 116 -10.08 4.10 -10.87
CA TYR A 116 -9.70 4.46 -12.23
C TYR A 116 -9.71 3.22 -13.13
N ILE A 117 -10.81 2.97 -13.84
CA ILE A 117 -10.88 1.87 -14.82
C ILE A 117 -10.35 2.34 -16.18
N ASN A 118 -10.85 3.48 -16.64
CA ASN A 118 -10.47 4.13 -17.89
C ASN A 118 -10.80 5.65 -17.81
N PRO A 119 -10.35 6.49 -18.76
CA PRO A 119 -10.60 7.92 -18.72
C PRO A 119 -12.09 8.30 -18.65
N LYS A 120 -12.96 7.59 -19.38
CA LYS A 120 -14.41 7.87 -19.38
C LYS A 120 -15.02 7.61 -17.99
N HIS A 121 -14.69 6.47 -17.39
CA HIS A 121 -15.14 6.10 -16.04
C HIS A 121 -14.62 7.09 -14.98
N PHE A 122 -13.37 7.54 -15.10
CA PHE A 122 -12.82 8.56 -14.21
C PHE A 122 -13.54 9.90 -14.33
N LEU A 123 -13.79 10.39 -15.55
CA LEU A 123 -14.50 11.66 -15.76
C LEU A 123 -15.91 11.63 -15.13
N GLN A 124 -16.60 10.50 -15.22
CA GLN A 124 -17.91 10.29 -14.58
C GLN A 124 -17.82 10.30 -13.06
N GLY A 125 -16.78 9.65 -12.51
CA GLY A 125 -16.59 9.52 -11.06
C GLY A 125 -15.80 10.65 -10.41
N ARG A 126 -15.21 11.60 -11.17
CA ARG A 126 -14.15 12.50 -10.68
C ARG A 126 -14.53 13.24 -9.41
N ILE A 127 -15.70 13.89 -9.40
CA ILE A 127 -16.18 14.64 -8.24
C ILE A 127 -16.38 13.71 -7.04
N ILE A 128 -16.92 12.52 -7.28
CA ILE A 128 -17.14 11.51 -6.23
C ILE A 128 -15.81 10.98 -5.69
N ILE A 129 -14.80 10.77 -6.54
CA ILE A 129 -13.45 10.37 -6.13
C ILE A 129 -12.82 11.46 -5.27
N GLN A 130 -12.87 12.72 -5.72
CA GLN A 130 -12.26 13.85 -5.02
C GLN A 130 -12.92 14.07 -3.65
N ASN A 131 -14.25 14.07 -3.59
CA ASN A 131 -14.99 14.18 -2.34
C ASN A 131 -14.73 12.96 -1.44
N GLY A 132 -14.68 11.75 -2.02
CA GLY A 132 -14.34 10.54 -1.30
C GLY A 132 -12.97 10.66 -0.63
N ILE A 133 -11.95 11.09 -1.35
CA ILE A 133 -10.59 11.31 -0.82
C ILE A 133 -10.57 12.40 0.26
N SER A 134 -11.25 13.53 0.04
CA SER A 134 -11.25 14.62 1.02
C SER A 134 -11.95 14.21 2.32
N VAL A 135 -13.05 13.46 2.24
CA VAL A 135 -13.74 12.88 3.40
C VAL A 135 -12.83 11.92 4.15
N ILE A 136 -12.17 10.99 3.45
CA ILE A 136 -11.24 10.04 4.08
C ILE A 136 -10.12 10.79 4.79
N TYR A 137 -9.51 11.78 4.12
CA TYR A 137 -8.41 12.54 4.67
C TYR A 137 -8.82 13.32 5.93
N ASN A 138 -9.90 14.08 5.84
CA ASN A 138 -10.35 15.00 6.89
C ASN A 138 -11.15 14.34 8.02
N GLY A 139 -11.72 13.16 7.79
CA GLY A 139 -12.52 12.46 8.80
C GLY A 139 -13.99 12.88 8.83
N THR A 140 -14.42 13.75 7.92
CA THR A 140 -15.77 14.34 7.93
C THR A 140 -16.21 14.75 6.53
N ALA A 141 -17.51 14.66 6.29
CA ALA A 141 -18.17 15.16 5.07
C ALA A 141 -18.76 16.56 5.24
N LYS A 142 -18.46 17.25 6.34
CA LYS A 142 -18.96 18.62 6.58
C LYS A 142 -18.56 19.55 5.44
N GLY A 143 -19.55 20.21 4.84
CA GLY A 143 -19.35 21.16 3.75
C GLY A 143 -18.71 22.45 4.24
N SER A 144 -17.38 22.51 4.23
CA SER A 144 -16.62 23.74 4.43
C SER A 144 -15.42 23.78 3.51
N LYS A 145 -15.03 24.97 3.05
CA LYS A 145 -13.86 25.16 2.16
C LYS A 145 -12.57 24.56 2.72
N LYS A 146 -12.46 24.43 4.05
CA LYS A 146 -11.31 23.81 4.72
C LYS A 146 -11.20 22.30 4.43
N TYR A 147 -12.31 21.64 4.13
CA TYR A 147 -12.39 20.19 3.89
C TYR A 147 -12.51 19.85 2.40
N ASP A 148 -12.43 20.85 1.52
CA ASP A 148 -12.43 20.64 0.08
C ASP A 148 -11.20 19.83 -0.34
N PHE A 149 -11.34 19.10 -1.45
CA PHE A 149 -10.27 18.31 -2.00
C PHE A 149 -9.05 19.17 -2.35
N ALA A 150 -7.88 18.74 -1.88
CA ALA A 150 -6.59 19.22 -2.35
C ALA A 150 -5.76 18.04 -2.88
N PRO A 151 -4.98 18.18 -3.96
CA PRO A 151 -4.28 17.06 -4.58
C PRO A 151 -3.41 16.26 -3.62
N HIS A 152 -2.74 16.92 -2.66
CA HIS A 152 -1.90 16.24 -1.67
C HIS A 152 -2.66 15.23 -0.80
N MET A 153 -3.98 15.37 -0.66
CA MET A 153 -4.84 14.42 0.05
C MET A 153 -4.90 13.08 -0.69
N ALA A 154 -4.92 13.11 -2.03
CA ALA A 154 -4.92 11.89 -2.85
C ALA A 154 -3.63 11.10 -2.63
N LEU A 155 -2.48 11.78 -2.64
CA LEU A 155 -1.20 11.16 -2.33
C LEU A 155 -1.24 10.49 -0.96
N SER A 156 -1.66 11.21 0.09
CA SER A 156 -1.71 10.68 1.45
C SER A 156 -2.66 9.48 1.58
N VAL A 157 -3.91 9.62 1.12
CA VAL A 157 -4.93 8.57 1.29
C VAL A 157 -4.59 7.32 0.49
N LEU A 158 -4.20 7.47 -0.77
CA LEU A 158 -3.93 6.33 -1.64
C LEU A 158 -2.64 5.61 -1.24
N THR A 159 -1.58 6.32 -0.81
CA THR A 159 -0.38 5.64 -0.28
C THR A 159 -0.67 4.89 1.01
N THR A 160 -1.48 5.44 1.91
CA THR A 160 -1.88 4.73 3.14
C THR A 160 -2.70 3.48 2.80
N LEU A 161 -3.70 3.60 1.93
CA LEU A 161 -4.51 2.46 1.47
C LEU A 161 -3.63 1.36 0.87
N MET A 162 -2.76 1.71 -0.08
CA MET A 162 -1.84 0.78 -0.72
C MET A 162 -0.90 0.12 0.29
N ASN A 163 -0.30 0.88 1.20
CA ASN A 163 0.59 0.34 2.22
C ASN A 163 -0.13 -0.66 3.13
N LYS A 164 -1.32 -0.32 3.64
CA LYS A 164 -2.12 -1.24 4.46
C LYS A 164 -2.55 -2.47 3.68
N SER A 165 -2.95 -2.33 2.42
CA SER A 165 -3.23 -3.46 1.56
C SER A 165 -2.01 -4.36 1.35
N ALA A 166 -0.83 -3.80 1.11
CA ALA A 166 0.40 -4.58 0.96
C ALA A 166 0.77 -5.34 2.24
N VAL A 167 0.72 -4.69 3.40
CA VAL A 167 1.00 -5.35 4.70
C VAL A 167 0.06 -6.53 4.94
N ARG A 168 -1.24 -6.35 4.72
CA ARG A 168 -2.23 -7.42 4.90
C ARG A 168 -2.06 -8.57 3.90
N LEU A 169 -1.64 -8.26 2.67
CA LEU A 169 -1.29 -9.28 1.68
C LEU A 169 -0.09 -10.11 2.16
N PHE A 170 0.98 -9.45 2.61
CA PHE A 170 2.18 -10.15 3.10
C PHE A 170 1.99 -10.90 4.42
N ASN A 171 1.02 -10.49 5.25
CA ASN A 171 0.64 -11.22 6.47
C ASN A 171 -0.29 -12.41 6.19
N GLY A 172 -0.70 -12.64 4.94
CA GLY A 172 -1.68 -13.69 4.59
C GLY A 172 -3.11 -13.42 5.05
N GLU A 173 -3.42 -12.19 5.51
CA GLU A 173 -4.76 -11.78 5.97
C GLU A 173 -5.73 -11.54 4.81
N MET A 174 -5.19 -11.13 3.66
CA MET A 174 -5.86 -11.29 2.38
C MET A 174 -5.36 -12.61 1.82
N PHE A 175 -6.24 -13.62 1.72
CA PHE A 175 -5.95 -14.81 0.92
C PHE A 175 -5.24 -14.34 -0.35
N GLU A 176 -4.06 -14.89 -0.65
CA GLU A 176 -3.15 -14.51 -1.75
C GLU A 176 -3.84 -14.69 -3.12
N SER A 177 -4.87 -13.89 -3.32
CA SER A 177 -5.87 -14.05 -4.36
C SER A 177 -5.58 -13.01 -5.41
N LYS A 178 -5.74 -13.41 -6.66
CA LYS A 178 -5.66 -12.55 -7.84
C LYS A 178 -6.39 -11.21 -7.62
N GLN A 179 -7.54 -11.24 -6.93
CA GLN A 179 -8.35 -10.07 -6.58
C GLN A 179 -7.63 -9.04 -5.68
N ALA A 180 -6.81 -9.48 -4.71
CA ALA A 180 -6.08 -8.56 -3.84
C ALA A 180 -5.01 -7.77 -4.62
N ILE A 181 -4.31 -8.45 -5.53
CA ILE A 181 -3.32 -7.83 -6.42
C ILE A 181 -4.01 -6.87 -7.39
N GLU A 182 -5.13 -7.27 -7.98
CA GLU A 182 -5.94 -6.41 -8.86
C GLU A 182 -6.40 -5.14 -8.14
N ALA A 183 -6.90 -5.29 -6.90
CA ALA A 183 -7.34 -4.17 -6.09
C ALA A 183 -6.18 -3.20 -5.77
N TYR A 184 -4.99 -3.72 -5.47
CA TYR A 184 -3.78 -2.91 -5.32
C TYR A 184 -3.43 -2.16 -6.62
N CYS A 185 -3.49 -2.84 -7.77
CA CYS A 185 -3.26 -2.22 -9.07
C CYS A 185 -4.28 -1.12 -9.40
N HIS A 186 -5.54 -1.28 -9.00
CA HIS A 186 -6.55 -0.23 -9.18
C HIS A 186 -6.22 1.04 -8.36
N LEU A 187 -5.78 0.88 -7.12
CA LEU A 187 -5.33 2.01 -6.29
C LEU A 187 -4.09 2.69 -6.88
N LEU A 188 -3.12 1.90 -7.34
CA LEU A 188 -1.92 2.42 -8.00
C LEU A 188 -2.27 3.22 -9.26
N ARG A 189 -3.13 2.67 -10.13
CA ARG A 189 -3.56 3.34 -11.37
C ARG A 189 -4.30 4.64 -11.07
N LEU A 190 -5.15 4.66 -10.03
CA LEU A 190 -5.80 5.89 -9.60
C LEU A 190 -4.78 6.93 -9.14
N LEU A 191 -3.80 6.54 -8.33
CA LEU A 191 -2.76 7.45 -7.86
C LEU A 191 -1.88 7.97 -9.01
N MET A 192 -1.48 7.11 -9.93
CA MET A 192 -0.75 7.51 -11.15
C MET A 192 -1.55 8.53 -11.95
N HIS A 193 -2.84 8.30 -12.15
CA HIS A 193 -3.68 9.26 -12.85
C HIS A 193 -3.80 10.60 -12.11
N PHE A 194 -3.86 10.61 -10.78
CA PHE A 194 -3.80 11.84 -9.99
C PHE A 194 -2.47 12.59 -10.17
N ILE A 195 -1.35 11.88 -10.28
CA ILE A 195 -0.04 12.49 -10.54
C ILE A 195 -0.01 13.12 -11.93
N ASP A 196 -0.54 12.43 -12.94
CA ASP A 196 -0.61 12.95 -14.32
C ASP A 196 -1.41 14.26 -14.41
N ILE A 197 -2.55 14.35 -13.70
CA ILE A 197 -3.42 15.54 -13.75
C ILE A 197 -3.03 16.61 -12.72
N TYR A 198 -2.18 16.31 -11.74
CA TYR A 198 -1.64 17.26 -10.75
C TYR A 198 -0.11 17.12 -10.62
N PRO A 199 0.67 17.74 -11.53
CA PRO A 199 2.14 17.64 -11.53
C PRO A 199 2.83 18.07 -10.23
N GLU A 200 2.17 18.90 -9.42
CA GLU A 200 2.62 19.26 -8.07
C GLU A 200 2.85 18.05 -7.15
N LEU A 201 2.13 16.93 -7.39
CA LEU A 201 2.32 15.67 -6.67
C LEU A 201 3.64 15.02 -7.01
N GLU A 202 3.99 14.97 -8.29
CA GLU A 202 5.29 14.48 -8.75
C GLU A 202 6.42 15.30 -8.14
N HIS A 203 6.30 16.63 -8.17
CA HIS A 203 7.27 17.52 -7.53
C HIS A 203 7.37 17.28 -6.02
N LYS A 204 6.25 17.04 -5.34
CA LYS A 204 6.23 16.73 -3.91
C LYS A 204 6.93 15.40 -3.62
N ILE A 205 6.66 14.35 -4.40
CA ILE A 205 7.32 13.05 -4.31
C ILE A 205 8.83 13.21 -4.50
N ASN A 206 9.25 13.85 -5.59
CA ASN A 206 10.66 14.04 -5.90
C ASN A 206 11.39 14.87 -4.83
N ARG A 207 10.75 15.91 -4.27
CA ARG A 207 11.30 16.68 -3.13
C ARG A 207 11.42 15.83 -1.86
N SER A 208 10.41 15.01 -1.55
CA SER A 208 10.41 14.10 -0.40
C SER A 208 11.58 13.12 -0.48
N VAL A 209 11.76 12.50 -1.66
CA VAL A 209 12.87 11.57 -1.91
C VAL A 209 14.23 12.27 -1.83
N ALA A 210 14.37 13.45 -2.44
CA ALA A 210 15.60 14.23 -2.37
C ALA A 210 15.96 14.61 -0.92
N ALA A 211 14.98 15.05 -0.12
CA ALA A 211 15.18 15.40 1.28
C ALA A 211 15.63 14.19 2.12
N PHE A 212 15.06 13.01 1.85
CA PHE A 212 15.43 11.76 2.51
C PHE A 212 16.88 11.34 2.21
N ILE A 213 17.35 11.54 0.97
CA ILE A 213 18.74 11.28 0.56
C ILE A 213 19.71 12.29 1.21
N THR A 214 19.33 13.57 1.22
CA THR A 214 20.25 14.69 1.54
C THR A 214 20.70 14.68 2.99
N GLY A 215 19.90 14.20 3.95
CA GLY A 215 20.37 14.11 5.32
C GLY A 215 19.34 13.68 6.36
N LEU A 216 19.83 13.54 7.59
CA LEU A 216 19.06 13.14 8.77
C LEU A 216 17.83 14.01 9.09
N PRO A 217 17.85 15.34 8.85
CA PRO A 217 16.65 16.17 9.06
C PRO A 217 15.48 15.78 8.15
N GLY A 218 15.76 15.29 6.94
CA GLY A 218 14.75 14.78 6.00
C GLY A 218 14.43 13.29 6.16
N ARG A 219 15.16 12.59 7.03
CA ARG A 219 15.08 11.14 7.25
C ARG A 219 14.84 10.85 8.73
N ASN A 220 13.59 11.00 9.14
CA ASN A 220 13.14 10.69 10.49
C ASN A 220 11.63 10.46 10.53
N LYS A 221 11.12 9.99 11.68
CA LYS A 221 9.70 9.66 11.87
C LYS A 221 8.75 10.87 11.82
N LYS A 222 9.26 12.10 11.96
CA LYS A 222 8.43 13.32 11.80
C LYS A 222 8.21 13.66 10.33
N VAL A 223 9.25 13.50 9.51
CA VAL A 223 9.21 13.81 8.06
C VAL A 223 8.70 12.64 7.23
N VAL A 224 9.10 11.41 7.57
CA VAL A 224 8.68 10.17 6.92
C VAL A 224 8.07 9.24 7.99
N PRO A 225 6.80 9.42 8.35
CA PRO A 225 6.19 8.66 9.44
C PRO A 225 6.13 7.15 9.20
N ASP A 226 5.84 6.75 7.96
CA ASP A 226 5.69 5.36 7.54
C ASP A 226 6.61 5.05 6.35
N MET A 227 7.44 4.02 6.49
CA MET A 227 8.40 3.64 5.44
C MET A 227 7.72 2.96 4.26
N GLY A 228 6.62 2.24 4.46
CA GLY A 228 5.91 1.57 3.38
C GLY A 228 5.19 2.57 2.46
N GLU A 229 4.58 3.61 3.03
CA GLU A 229 4.04 4.74 2.26
C GLU A 229 5.14 5.45 1.46
N PHE A 230 6.33 5.60 2.05
CA PHE A 230 7.47 6.21 1.38
C PHE A 230 8.05 5.34 0.25
N LEU A 231 8.06 4.01 0.40
CA LEU A 231 8.46 3.09 -0.67
C LEU A 231 7.55 3.22 -1.90
N ILE A 232 6.25 3.44 -1.70
CA ILE A 232 5.31 3.70 -2.80
C ILE A 232 5.67 5.01 -3.50
N GLN A 233 6.02 6.06 -2.76
CA GLN A 233 6.47 7.33 -3.35
C GLN A 233 7.76 7.18 -4.15
N ILE A 234 8.73 6.40 -3.66
CA ILE A 234 9.96 6.09 -4.42
C ILE A 234 9.62 5.38 -5.73
N ALA A 235 8.68 4.43 -5.72
CA ALA A 235 8.27 3.72 -6.93
C ALA A 235 7.57 4.62 -7.97
N LEU A 236 6.97 5.72 -7.52
CA LEU A 236 6.28 6.71 -8.35
C LEU A 236 7.16 7.90 -8.73
N SER A 237 8.37 7.97 -8.21
CA SER A 237 9.32 9.04 -8.51
C SER A 237 9.89 8.86 -9.93
N THR A 238 9.83 9.92 -10.73
CA THR A 238 10.40 9.99 -12.08
C THR A 238 11.89 10.32 -12.07
N LYS A 239 12.39 10.92 -10.97
CA LYS A 239 13.76 11.42 -10.86
C LYS A 239 14.71 10.44 -10.18
N TYR A 240 14.19 9.69 -9.21
CA TYR A 240 14.93 8.74 -8.39
C TYR A 240 14.30 7.36 -8.50
N ASN A 241 15.13 6.33 -8.54
CA ASN A 241 14.72 4.94 -8.45
C ASN A 241 15.17 4.32 -7.13
N PHE A 242 14.76 3.08 -6.86
CA PHE A 242 15.09 2.41 -5.59
C PHE A 242 16.61 2.27 -5.35
N ASN A 243 17.42 2.10 -6.40
CA ASN A 243 18.88 1.97 -6.22
C ASN A 243 19.53 3.26 -5.71
N ASP A 244 18.98 4.43 -6.04
CA ASP A 244 19.50 5.72 -5.59
C ASP A 244 19.29 5.91 -4.07
N VAL A 245 18.23 5.30 -3.53
CA VAL A 245 17.78 5.50 -2.15
C VAL A 245 18.02 4.30 -1.23
N LYS A 246 18.26 3.10 -1.77
CA LYS A 246 18.20 1.84 -1.02
C LYS A 246 19.03 1.85 0.26
N ARG A 247 20.26 2.36 0.19
CA ARG A 247 21.15 2.45 1.37
C ARG A 247 20.48 3.24 2.50
N TYR A 248 19.95 4.41 2.19
CA TYR A 248 19.31 5.29 3.19
C TYR A 248 18.02 4.68 3.74
N VAL A 249 17.26 3.98 2.89
CA VAL A 249 16.05 3.25 3.29
C VAL A 249 16.39 2.14 4.29
N TYR A 250 17.37 1.30 3.99
CA TYR A 250 17.77 0.23 4.91
C TYR A 250 18.35 0.76 6.21
N GLU A 251 19.19 1.81 6.16
CA GLU A 251 19.70 2.47 7.37
C GLU A 251 18.55 2.96 8.27
N GLU A 252 17.54 3.63 7.71
CA GLU A 252 16.41 4.14 8.47
C GLU A 252 15.49 3.01 8.97
N CYS A 253 15.21 2.00 8.14
CA CYS A 253 14.45 0.83 8.55
C CYS A 253 15.13 0.13 9.73
N PHE A 254 16.43 -0.15 9.64
CA PHE A 254 17.17 -0.73 10.75
C PHE A 254 17.22 0.19 11.96
N ALA A 255 17.44 1.49 11.78
CA ALA A 255 17.40 2.47 12.87
C ALA A 255 16.08 2.44 13.66
N ARG A 256 14.95 2.32 12.97
CA ARG A 256 13.62 2.17 13.59
C ARG A 256 13.42 0.82 14.26
N GLN A 257 14.06 -0.23 13.74
CA GLN A 257 13.97 -1.58 14.30
C GLN A 257 14.88 -1.80 15.51
N ILE A 258 15.95 -1.02 15.65
CA ILE A 258 16.88 -1.13 16.77
C ILE A 258 16.17 -0.99 18.11
N TYR A 259 15.20 -0.08 18.24
CA TYR A 259 14.36 0.02 19.44
C TYR A 259 13.75 -1.32 19.86
N TRP A 260 13.12 -2.05 18.93
CA TRP A 260 12.51 -3.34 19.21
C TRP A 260 13.53 -4.37 19.67
N ILE A 261 14.72 -4.33 19.05
CA ILE A 261 15.85 -5.20 19.42
C ILE A 261 16.35 -4.86 20.83
N GLN A 262 16.42 -3.58 21.22
CA GLN A 262 16.82 -3.17 22.58
C GLN A 262 15.76 -3.58 23.61
N ARG A 263 14.47 -3.44 23.26
CA ARG A 263 13.32 -3.74 24.12
C ARG A 263 13.17 -5.24 24.41
N ASP A 264 13.48 -6.11 23.45
CA ASP A 264 13.45 -7.57 23.63
C ASP A 264 14.69 -8.09 24.40
N ASN A 265 15.38 -7.22 25.16
CA ASN A 265 16.62 -7.48 25.91
C ASN A 265 17.83 -7.93 25.08
N ALA A 266 17.81 -7.91 23.75
CA ALA A 266 18.99 -8.34 22.96
C ALA A 266 20.24 -7.49 23.25
N ILE A 267 20.08 -6.24 23.67
CA ILE A 267 21.21 -5.34 24.00
C ILE A 267 21.69 -5.45 25.46
N GLN A 268 20.83 -5.80 26.42
CA GLN A 268 21.34 -6.21 27.74
C GLN A 268 22.22 -7.46 27.63
N ASN A 269 21.96 -8.32 26.66
CA ASN A 269 22.81 -9.46 26.35
C ASN A 269 24.14 -9.08 25.68
N LEU A 270 24.23 -7.95 24.99
CA LEU A 270 25.50 -7.39 24.52
C LEU A 270 26.40 -6.89 25.67
N ARG A 271 25.81 -6.45 26.80
CA ARG A 271 26.57 -6.13 28.02
C ARG A 271 27.11 -7.40 28.71
N LEU A 272 26.34 -8.48 28.70
CA LEU A 272 26.79 -9.80 29.19
C LEU A 272 27.86 -10.40 28.26
N ASP A 273 27.73 -10.24 26.94
CA ASP A 273 28.74 -10.65 25.94
C ASP A 273 30.09 -9.95 26.15
N ARG A 274 30.06 -8.66 26.51
CA ARG A 274 31.27 -7.86 26.75
C ARG A 274 32.01 -8.22 28.04
N LEU A 275 31.37 -8.93 28.97
CA LEU A 275 31.94 -9.29 30.28
C LEU A 275 32.16 -10.81 30.46
N TYR A 276 31.39 -11.67 29.79
CA TYR A 276 31.39 -13.12 30.02
C TYR A 276 31.42 -13.99 28.75
N GLY A 277 31.40 -13.41 27.54
CA GLY A 277 31.68 -14.12 26.28
C GLY A 277 30.70 -15.22 25.86
N PHE A 278 29.56 -15.37 26.54
CA PHE A 278 28.53 -16.33 26.15
C PHE A 278 27.12 -15.70 26.20
N PRO A 279 26.38 -15.69 25.08
CA PRO A 279 24.97 -15.34 25.09
C PRO A 279 24.17 -16.38 25.89
N PRO A 280 23.11 -15.97 26.63
CA PRO A 280 22.27 -16.93 27.35
C PRO A 280 21.65 -17.97 26.41
N ALA A 281 21.60 -19.23 26.85
CA ALA A 281 21.17 -20.38 26.05
C ALA A 281 19.80 -20.15 25.36
N ALA A 282 18.85 -19.53 26.06
CA ALA A 282 17.53 -19.22 25.51
C ALA A 282 17.57 -18.24 24.31
N ILE A 283 18.56 -17.35 24.26
CA ILE A 283 18.76 -16.43 23.13
C ILE A 283 19.51 -17.10 22.01
N VAL A 284 20.49 -17.94 22.33
CA VAL A 284 21.15 -18.80 21.34
C VAL A 284 20.12 -19.69 20.66
N GLU A 285 19.22 -20.31 21.40
CA GLU A 285 18.15 -21.15 20.86
C GLU A 285 17.15 -20.37 20.02
N LYS A 286 16.67 -19.20 20.48
CA LYS A 286 15.77 -18.35 19.69
C LYS A 286 16.46 -17.82 18.43
N PHE A 287 17.73 -17.45 18.52
CA PHE A 287 18.53 -17.03 17.38
C PHE A 287 18.82 -18.19 16.44
N GLN A 288 19.09 -19.40 16.95
CA GLN A 288 19.25 -20.62 16.16
C GLN A 288 17.95 -21.04 15.48
N GLN A 289 16.78 -20.86 16.11
CA GLN A 289 15.47 -21.11 15.49
C GLN A 289 15.19 -20.09 14.39
N ARG A 290 15.45 -18.79 14.64
CA ARG A 290 15.40 -17.75 13.61
C ARG A 290 16.41 -17.98 12.49
N LEU A 291 17.61 -18.43 12.83
CA LEU A 291 18.63 -18.83 11.87
C LEU A 291 18.22 -20.10 11.13
N LYS A 292 17.47 -21.03 11.70
CA LYS A 292 16.92 -22.18 10.94
C LYS A 292 15.89 -21.72 9.89
N VAL A 293 15.08 -20.71 10.22
CA VAL A 293 14.14 -20.05 9.28
C VAL A 293 14.86 -19.16 8.26
N ILE A 294 15.99 -18.54 8.63
CA ILE A 294 16.80 -17.76 7.68
C ILE A 294 17.71 -18.69 6.87
N LYS A 295 18.17 -19.82 7.41
CA LYS A 295 18.96 -20.87 6.74
C LYS A 295 18.11 -21.74 5.82
N SER A 296 16.77 -21.69 5.91
CA SER A 296 15.92 -22.17 4.81
C SER A 296 15.98 -21.24 3.59
N ILE A 297 16.63 -20.08 3.71
CA ILE A 297 17.28 -19.34 2.62
C ILE A 297 18.74 -19.77 2.65
N ASP A 298 19.06 -20.70 1.77
CA ASP A 298 20.21 -21.59 1.78
C ASP A 298 21.57 -20.89 1.58
N ARG A 299 21.61 -19.59 1.25
CA ARG A 299 22.85 -18.78 1.17
C ARG A 299 22.64 -17.31 1.56
N TYR A 300 23.56 -16.76 2.37
CA TYR A 300 23.59 -15.32 2.70
C TYR A 300 23.62 -14.42 1.46
N SER A 301 24.38 -14.84 0.43
CA SER A 301 24.39 -14.16 -0.87
C SER A 301 23.02 -14.15 -1.55
N VAL A 302 22.22 -15.21 -1.40
CA VAL A 302 20.85 -15.31 -1.94
C VAL A 302 19.92 -14.36 -1.17
N LEU A 303 20.05 -14.24 0.15
CA LEU A 303 19.30 -13.23 0.92
C LEU A 303 19.67 -11.80 0.48
N ILE A 304 20.96 -11.48 0.41
CA ILE A 304 21.47 -10.17 -0.02
C ILE A 304 21.07 -9.86 -1.47
N GLN A 305 21.04 -10.88 -2.33
CA GLN A 305 20.55 -10.79 -3.71
C GLN A 305 19.03 -10.58 -3.77
N ALA A 306 18.26 -11.31 -2.96
CA ALA A 306 16.81 -11.20 -2.89
C ALA A 306 16.37 -9.79 -2.44
N ILE A 307 17.10 -9.19 -1.49
CA ILE A 307 16.88 -7.80 -1.06
C ILE A 307 17.64 -6.78 -1.91
N ARG A 308 18.28 -7.18 -3.01
CA ARG A 308 19.01 -6.31 -3.97
C ARG A 308 20.07 -5.40 -3.34
N LEU A 309 20.71 -5.89 -2.27
CA LEU A 309 21.80 -5.21 -1.56
C LEU A 309 23.20 -5.68 -1.96
N ASN A 310 23.33 -6.62 -2.89
CA ASN A 310 24.60 -7.14 -3.38
C ASN A 310 25.60 -6.07 -3.88
N ALA A 311 25.11 -4.93 -4.36
CA ALA A 311 25.98 -3.80 -4.74
C ALA A 311 26.51 -2.99 -3.54
N THR A 312 25.78 -3.03 -2.41
CA THR A 312 26.04 -2.22 -1.20
C THR A 312 26.68 -3.03 -0.08
N ILE A 313 26.31 -4.31 0.06
CA ILE A 313 26.81 -5.26 1.06
C ILE A 313 27.52 -6.36 0.27
N LYS A 314 28.84 -6.22 0.14
CA LYS A 314 29.70 -7.17 -0.57
C LYS A 314 30.33 -8.17 0.39
N SER A 315 30.40 -7.83 1.68
CA SER A 315 30.91 -8.71 2.73
C SER A 315 30.10 -8.64 4.03
N PRO A 316 30.30 -9.58 4.98
CA PRO A 316 29.75 -9.49 6.32
C PRO A 316 30.16 -8.19 7.05
N GLU A 317 31.36 -7.68 6.81
CA GLU A 317 31.87 -6.43 7.40
C GLU A 317 31.06 -5.22 6.92
N ASP A 318 30.64 -5.19 5.65
CA ASP A 318 29.76 -4.14 5.13
C ASP A 318 28.41 -4.14 5.85
N MET A 319 27.87 -5.32 6.16
CA MET A 319 26.64 -5.46 6.94
C MET A 319 26.83 -4.97 8.38
N VAL A 320 27.95 -5.30 9.02
CA VAL A 320 28.30 -4.78 10.35
C VAL A 320 28.40 -3.26 10.32
N CYS A 321 29.02 -2.67 9.29
CA CYS A 321 29.10 -1.22 9.13
C CYS A 321 27.72 -0.58 8.94
N LEU A 322 26.86 -1.20 8.14
CA LEU A 322 25.47 -0.74 7.94
C LEU A 322 24.68 -0.76 9.24
N ILE A 323 24.80 -1.82 10.04
CA ILE A 323 24.14 -1.96 11.34
C ILE A 323 24.67 -0.91 12.32
N LYS A 324 26.00 -0.75 12.44
CA LYS A 324 26.62 0.29 13.29
C LYS A 324 26.11 1.67 12.94
N ARG A 325 26.10 2.02 11.65
CA ARG A 325 25.55 3.30 11.19
C ARG A 325 24.06 3.44 11.53
N SER A 326 23.29 2.37 11.43
CA SER A 326 21.88 2.37 11.79
C SER A 326 21.66 2.63 13.29
N VAL A 327 22.56 2.13 14.16
CA VAL A 327 22.58 2.44 15.60
C VAL A 327 22.85 3.93 15.82
N ASP A 328 23.84 4.50 15.13
CA ASP A 328 24.16 5.92 15.24
C ASP A 328 22.99 6.80 14.79
N VAL A 329 22.34 6.45 13.67
CA VAL A 329 21.12 7.11 13.19
C VAL A 329 20.02 7.01 14.24
N SER A 330 19.80 5.81 14.80
CA SER A 330 18.77 5.58 15.84
C SER A 330 18.98 6.49 17.06
N ASN A 331 20.24 6.63 17.51
CA ASN A 331 20.62 7.48 18.63
C ASN A 331 20.44 8.97 18.30
N GLN A 332 20.92 9.41 17.12
CA GLN A 332 20.80 10.80 16.67
C GLN A 332 19.33 11.23 16.50
N GLN A 333 18.46 10.32 16.08
CA GLN A 333 17.02 10.54 15.94
C GLN A 333 16.24 10.36 17.26
N GLY A 334 16.93 9.97 18.34
CA GLY A 334 16.34 9.79 19.67
C GLY A 334 15.39 8.60 19.79
N TYR A 335 15.41 7.65 18.85
CA TYR A 335 14.54 6.46 18.86
C TYR A 335 14.80 5.53 20.05
N THR A 336 15.97 5.62 20.66
CA THR A 336 16.46 4.80 21.77
C THR A 336 16.52 5.56 23.11
N SER A 337 16.13 6.84 23.15
CA SER A 337 16.15 7.66 24.36
C SER A 337 15.04 7.24 25.35
N ILE A 338 15.34 7.15 26.65
CA ILE A 338 14.39 6.72 27.71
C ILE A 338 13.08 7.55 27.70
N LEU A 339 13.16 8.83 27.35
CA LEU A 339 11.99 9.70 27.20
C LEU A 339 11.07 9.27 26.06
N SER A 340 11.63 8.79 24.94
CA SER A 340 10.84 8.22 23.83
C SER A 340 10.17 6.89 24.21
N ILE A 341 10.71 6.18 25.21
CA ILE A 341 10.17 4.91 25.71
C ILE A 341 8.86 5.15 26.45
N GLU A 342 8.80 6.13 27.35
CA GLU A 342 7.56 6.47 28.08
C GLU A 342 6.49 7.05 27.14
N GLU A 343 6.89 7.90 26.19
CA GLU A 343 6.00 8.44 25.16
C GLU A 343 5.44 7.36 24.24
N GLN A 344 6.21 6.31 23.90
CA GLN A 344 5.74 5.18 23.09
C GLN A 344 5.03 4.09 23.91
N GLN A 345 5.34 3.93 25.20
CA GLN A 345 4.56 3.09 26.11
C GLN A 345 3.15 3.66 26.31
N ARG A 346 3.01 4.99 26.43
CA ARG A 346 1.68 5.64 26.32
C ARG A 346 1.00 5.33 24.98
N ARG A 347 1.75 5.21 23.87
CA ARG A 347 1.22 4.80 22.55
C ARG A 347 0.64 3.40 22.53
N ARG A 348 1.28 2.44 23.21
CA ARG A 348 0.81 1.04 23.23
C ARG A 348 -0.22 0.72 24.30
N SER A 349 -0.18 1.35 25.47
CA SER A 349 -1.23 1.18 26.49
C SER A 349 -2.61 1.61 25.98
N ASN A 350 -2.64 2.51 24.99
CA ASN A 350 -3.86 2.91 24.29
C ASN A 350 -4.23 2.00 23.10
N GLU A 351 -3.27 1.30 22.48
CA GLU A 351 -3.52 0.33 21.38
C GLU A 351 -3.98 -1.04 21.89
N GLY A 352 -3.49 -1.49 23.05
CA GLY A 352 -3.84 -2.80 23.66
C GLY A 352 -5.18 -2.87 24.40
N ARG A 353 -5.96 -1.79 24.41
CA ARG A 353 -7.27 -1.74 25.10
C ARG A 353 -8.46 -2.23 24.24
N TRP A 354 -8.20 -2.63 23.00
CA TRP A 354 -9.23 -3.01 22.03
C TRP A 354 -9.56 -4.51 21.98
N ASP A 355 -9.07 -5.33 22.91
CA ASP A 355 -9.35 -6.78 22.89
C ASP A 355 -10.06 -7.33 24.13
N VAL A 356 -10.62 -6.46 24.98
CA VAL A 356 -11.49 -6.90 26.08
C VAL A 356 -12.61 -5.89 26.31
N ARG A 357 -13.67 -5.97 25.49
CA ARG A 357 -15.09 -5.91 25.89
C ARG A 357 -16.03 -5.66 24.69
N ARG A 358 -16.85 -6.70 24.45
CA ARG A 358 -18.13 -6.77 23.71
C ARG A 358 -18.05 -6.98 22.21
#